data_AF-A0A6G2JF05-F1
#
_entry.id   AF-A0A6G2JF05-F1
#
_cell.length_a   1.000
_cell.length_b   1.000
_cell.length_c   1.000
_cell.angle_alpha   90.00
_cell.angle_beta   90.00
_cell.angle_gamma   90.00
#
_symmetry.space_group_name_H-M   'P 1'
#
loop_
_entity.id
_entity.type
_entity.pdbx_description
1 polymer ?
#
loop_
_entity_poly.entity_id
_entity_poly.type
_entity_poly.pdbx_seq_one_letter_code
_entity_poly.pdbx_strand_id
1 'polypeptide(L)'
;MHSVLQVRWLGRVGFREALDLQRRLWAHSADNYLLLLEHHHVFTAGPSADEANLLVDPGEVGADCVRIDRGGDFTYHGPGQLVGYPILTLPGRRGGGLAETAVYVCDLEQVLIDALADLGLPGCGRLRGYPGVWLDLNGTPRKLAAVGVRLSRGRTMHGFALNVDTDLSWFERIIPCGIRDFEPTSLRAEGCAATMREVTDAVVGRAAEQWGEAGCERADVAWRHRPSDLSAFSRGLCPGRVEVAPPRSRARLAEAGVENGLGLAERKPSWLRARMDLNEGYLRLRQVMRQHDLVTVCEEAGCPNIFECWGAGTATFMLNGERCTRACGFCLVDTRQPAPLDPGEPHRVADAVAEMELDHAVVTAVARDDLPDGGAAAFAETIDAIRAQSPDTTVEVLVPDFGGAAASLHTVLDAAPDIVNHNIETVARLQRAVRPSAGYARSLALLARSATAGHVTKSGIIVGMGEEDAEIDVAMADLAAVGVSIVTIGQYLRPTSHHIPVARWVPPESFKRWREVGAALGIDHVESSPLTRSSYHAAESAAAVELGARTRPIGA
;
A
#
# COMPACT_ATOMS: atom_id res chain seq x y z
N MET A 1 -15.51 -24.47 0.63
CA MET A 1 -15.11 -23.90 -0.67
C MET A 1 -13.61 -23.91 -0.70
N HIS A 2 -13.02 -24.53 -1.73
CA HIS A 2 -11.58 -24.46 -1.95
C HIS A 2 -11.24 -23.01 -2.34
N SER A 3 -10.33 -22.36 -1.61
CA SER A 3 -9.93 -20.97 -1.86
C SER A 3 -8.80 -20.95 -2.88
N VAL A 4 -8.85 -20.00 -3.82
CA VAL A 4 -7.67 -19.62 -4.62
C VAL A 4 -6.63 -19.07 -3.64
N LEU A 5 -5.35 -19.41 -3.83
CA LEU A 5 -4.25 -18.83 -3.05
C LEU A 5 -3.85 -17.49 -3.66
N GLN A 6 -4.02 -16.42 -2.90
CA GLN A 6 -3.69 -15.05 -3.29
C GLN A 6 -2.21 -14.76 -2.95
N VAL A 7 -1.35 -14.81 -3.95
CA VAL A 7 0.10 -14.60 -3.80
C VAL A 7 0.46 -13.16 -4.13
N ARG A 8 1.24 -12.51 -3.27
CA ARG A 8 1.71 -11.13 -3.50
C ARG A 8 3.20 -11.02 -3.27
N TRP A 9 3.97 -10.68 -4.32
CA TRP A 9 5.31 -10.14 -4.13
C TRP A 9 5.23 -8.64 -3.88
N LEU A 10 5.59 -8.21 -2.67
CA LEU A 10 5.47 -6.82 -2.23
C LEU A 10 6.79 -6.03 -2.29
N GLY A 11 7.88 -6.68 -2.71
CA GLY A 11 9.21 -6.06 -2.78
C GLY A 11 9.78 -5.82 -1.39
N ARG A 12 10.49 -4.69 -1.21
CA ARG A 12 11.03 -4.30 0.09
C ARG A 12 10.03 -3.45 0.87
N VAL A 13 9.63 -3.91 2.05
CA VAL A 13 8.54 -3.30 2.85
C VAL A 13 9.01 -3.06 4.29
N GLY A 14 8.56 -1.98 4.92
CA GLY A 14 8.79 -1.76 6.35
C GLY A 14 8.07 -2.82 7.19
N PHE A 15 8.70 -3.29 8.27
CA PHE A 15 8.12 -4.40 9.05
C PHE A 15 6.72 -4.10 9.59
N ARG A 16 6.53 -2.88 10.11
CA ARG A 16 5.22 -2.45 10.64
C ARG A 16 4.15 -2.37 9.54
N GLU A 17 4.48 -1.88 8.35
CA GLU A 17 3.55 -1.86 7.21
C GLU A 17 3.06 -3.28 6.87
N ALA A 18 3.98 -4.24 6.79
CA ALA A 18 3.62 -5.64 6.53
C ALA A 18 2.81 -6.26 7.69
N LEU A 19 3.11 -5.90 8.93
CA LEU A 19 2.37 -6.39 10.10
C LEU A 19 0.92 -5.89 10.12
N ASP A 20 0.68 -4.64 9.72
CA ASP A 20 -0.68 -4.09 9.65
C ASP A 20 -1.51 -4.77 8.57
N LEU A 21 -0.90 -5.05 7.40
CA LEU A 21 -1.52 -5.88 6.36
C LEU A 21 -1.85 -7.29 6.88
N GLN A 22 -0.89 -7.94 7.52
CA GLN A 22 -1.09 -9.27 8.10
C GLN A 22 -2.26 -9.29 9.09
N ARG A 23 -2.31 -8.33 10.02
CA ARG A 23 -3.37 -8.25 11.02
C ARG A 23 -4.74 -8.03 10.39
N ARG A 24 -4.82 -7.14 9.39
CA ARG A 24 -6.09 -6.85 8.71
C ARG A 24 -6.59 -8.07 7.94
N LEU A 25 -5.74 -8.67 7.11
CA LEU A 25 -6.07 -9.88 6.36
C LEU A 25 -6.42 -11.05 7.30
N TRP A 26 -5.66 -11.22 8.39
CA TRP A 26 -5.93 -12.25 9.39
C TRP A 26 -7.29 -12.05 10.07
N ALA A 27 -7.68 -10.81 10.39
CA ALA A 27 -8.90 -10.54 11.12
C ALA A 27 -10.17 -10.47 10.24
N HIS A 28 -10.06 -10.07 8.97
CA HIS A 28 -11.23 -9.68 8.15
C HIS A 28 -11.40 -10.45 6.84
N SER A 29 -10.30 -10.88 6.21
CA SER A 29 -10.42 -11.60 4.95
C SER A 29 -10.84 -13.06 5.21
N ALA A 30 -11.65 -13.64 4.32
CA ALA A 30 -11.92 -15.08 4.31
C ALA A 30 -10.91 -15.84 3.46
N ASP A 31 -10.30 -15.17 2.49
CA ASP A 31 -9.39 -15.76 1.53
C ASP A 31 -8.03 -16.12 2.14
N ASN A 32 -7.33 -16.99 1.42
CA ASN A 32 -5.98 -17.43 1.75
C ASN A 32 -4.96 -16.56 1.01
N TYR A 33 -4.03 -15.96 1.75
CA TYR A 33 -2.96 -15.13 1.19
C TYR A 33 -1.59 -15.74 1.47
N LEU A 34 -0.65 -15.53 0.54
CA LEU A 34 0.78 -15.69 0.75
C LEU A 34 1.47 -14.39 0.37
N LEU A 35 1.83 -13.60 1.38
CA LEU A 35 2.60 -12.37 1.19
C LEU A 35 4.08 -12.72 1.17
N LEU A 36 4.80 -12.31 0.14
CA LEU A 36 6.24 -12.54 -0.05
C LEU A 36 6.94 -11.20 -0.22
N LEU A 37 8.01 -10.98 0.52
CA LEU A 37 8.70 -9.69 0.56
C LEU A 37 10.12 -9.81 1.14
N GLU A 38 10.85 -8.71 1.03
CA GLU A 38 12.04 -8.42 1.83
C GLU A 38 11.72 -7.33 2.87
N HIS A 39 12.43 -7.33 3.98
CA HIS A 39 12.36 -6.24 4.94
C HIS A 39 13.57 -5.32 4.86
N HIS A 40 13.39 -4.08 5.31
CA HIS A 40 14.51 -3.28 5.83
C HIS A 40 15.06 -3.94 7.10
N HIS A 41 16.28 -3.59 7.51
CA HIS A 41 16.89 -4.18 8.70
C HIS A 41 15.97 -4.04 9.92
N VAL A 42 15.56 -5.18 10.49
CA VAL A 42 14.68 -5.22 11.65
C VAL A 42 14.98 -6.46 12.49
N PHE A 43 14.99 -6.27 13.80
CA PHE A 43 14.93 -7.35 14.78
C PHE A 43 13.49 -7.53 15.22
N THR A 44 13.00 -8.76 15.25
CA THR A 44 11.67 -9.07 15.79
C THR A 44 11.79 -9.96 16.99
N ALA A 45 10.99 -9.68 18.03
CA ALA A 45 10.99 -10.44 19.27
C ALA A 45 9.62 -11.07 19.50
N GLY A 46 9.57 -12.35 19.87
CA GLY A 46 8.33 -12.98 20.33
C GLY A 46 7.93 -12.52 21.73
N PRO A 47 6.76 -12.96 22.24
CA PRO A 47 6.23 -12.52 23.54
C PRO A 47 7.14 -12.88 24.71
N SER A 48 7.85 -14.01 24.63
CA SER A 48 8.74 -14.52 25.68
C SER A 48 10.21 -14.30 25.37
N ALA A 49 10.53 -13.35 24.49
CA ALA A 49 11.90 -13.03 24.12
C ALA A 49 12.71 -12.53 25.32
N ASP A 50 13.95 -13.02 25.46
CA ASP A 50 14.90 -12.60 26.47
C ASP A 50 15.72 -11.42 25.92
N GLU A 51 15.61 -10.25 26.54
CA GLU A 51 16.32 -9.03 26.12
C GLU A 51 17.86 -9.22 26.14
N ALA A 52 18.37 -10.15 26.94
CA ALA A 52 19.81 -10.48 26.93
C ALA A 52 20.27 -11.11 25.59
N ASN A 53 19.33 -11.56 24.76
CA ASN A 53 19.60 -12.10 23.43
C ASN A 53 19.64 -11.03 22.34
N LEU A 54 19.38 -9.76 22.66
CA LEU A 54 19.64 -8.62 21.79
C LEU A 54 20.99 -8.00 22.19
N LEU A 55 22.01 -8.18 21.35
CA LEU A 55 23.41 -7.87 21.68
C LEU A 55 23.83 -6.45 21.25
N VAL A 56 22.93 -5.69 20.64
CA VAL A 56 23.18 -4.34 20.15
C VAL A 56 21.95 -3.46 20.32
N ASP A 57 22.14 -2.15 20.43
CA ASP A 57 21.05 -1.19 20.25
C ASP A 57 20.66 -1.15 18.75
N PRO A 58 19.42 -1.52 18.39
CA PRO A 58 18.93 -1.47 17.01
C PRO A 58 19.10 -0.09 16.36
N GLY A 59 18.92 1.00 17.11
CA GLY A 59 18.99 2.37 16.60
C GLY A 59 20.40 2.75 16.15
N GLU A 60 21.43 2.30 16.87
CA GLU A 60 22.83 2.57 16.54
C GLU A 60 23.27 1.92 15.21
N VAL A 61 22.56 0.89 14.79
CA VAL A 61 22.86 0.11 13.59
C VAL A 61 21.89 0.39 12.45
N GLY A 62 20.96 1.32 12.63
CA GLY A 62 19.95 1.66 11.63
C GLY A 62 18.94 0.54 11.38
N ALA A 63 18.60 -0.24 12.42
CA ALA A 63 17.59 -1.28 12.38
C ALA A 63 16.41 -0.95 13.31
N ASP A 64 15.21 -1.37 12.91
CA ASP A 64 14.05 -1.34 13.80
C ASP A 64 14.09 -2.51 14.79
N CYS A 65 13.40 -2.39 15.91
CA CYS A 65 13.06 -3.53 16.76
C CYS A 65 11.57 -3.54 17.07
N VAL A 66 10.92 -4.69 16.84
CA VAL A 66 9.47 -4.83 16.96
C VAL A 66 9.12 -6.10 17.72
N ARG A 67 8.40 -5.95 18.84
CA ARG A 67 7.79 -7.09 19.54
C ARG A 67 6.51 -7.50 18.84
N ILE A 68 6.34 -8.79 18.63
CA ILE A 68 5.23 -9.39 17.91
C ILE A 68 4.75 -10.67 18.59
N ASP A 69 3.57 -11.11 18.20
CA ASP A 69 2.83 -12.24 18.78
C ASP A 69 3.05 -13.55 18.03
N ARG A 70 4.31 -13.82 17.64
CA ARG A 70 4.78 -15.08 17.04
C ARG A 70 5.51 -15.97 18.04
N GLY A 71 5.62 -17.26 17.74
CA GLY A 71 6.50 -18.16 18.48
C GLY A 71 7.99 -17.84 18.31
N GLY A 72 8.80 -18.23 19.29
CA GLY A 72 10.26 -18.07 19.30
C GLY A 72 10.76 -16.76 19.91
N ASP A 73 12.08 -16.66 20.05
CA ASP A 73 12.79 -15.51 20.62
C ASP A 73 13.08 -14.43 19.54
N PHE A 74 14.15 -13.65 19.69
CA PHE A 74 14.68 -12.73 18.69
C PHE A 74 15.06 -13.43 17.38
N THR A 75 14.74 -12.78 16.26
CA THR A 75 15.28 -13.10 14.94
C THR A 75 15.52 -11.81 14.15
N TYR A 76 16.31 -11.90 13.10
CA TYR A 76 16.61 -10.81 12.20
C TYR A 76 15.91 -10.99 10.84
N HIS A 77 15.43 -9.88 10.29
CA HIS A 77 15.02 -9.77 8.89
C HIS A 77 15.71 -8.59 8.22
N GLY A 78 16.02 -8.73 6.94
CA GLY A 78 16.62 -7.65 6.17
C GLY A 78 16.78 -7.98 4.70
N PRO A 79 17.50 -7.12 3.96
CA PRO A 79 17.80 -7.30 2.54
C PRO A 79 18.40 -8.67 2.25
N GLY A 80 17.95 -9.28 1.15
CA GLY A 80 18.42 -10.58 0.70
C GLY A 80 17.83 -11.78 1.44
N GLN A 81 16.85 -11.57 2.30
CA GLN A 81 16.08 -12.62 2.95
C GLN A 81 14.66 -12.64 2.37
N LEU A 82 14.22 -13.80 1.86
CA LEU A 82 12.83 -13.98 1.46
C LEU A 82 12.01 -14.22 2.72
N VAL A 83 11.13 -13.28 3.04
CA VAL A 83 10.19 -13.39 4.15
C VAL A 83 8.81 -13.67 3.57
N GLY A 84 8.16 -14.71 4.09
CA GLY A 84 6.83 -15.11 3.66
C GLY A 84 5.85 -15.19 4.82
N TYR A 85 4.65 -14.67 4.59
CA TYR A 85 3.53 -14.65 5.54
C TYR A 85 2.32 -15.37 4.93
N PRO A 86 2.18 -16.69 5.12
CA PRO A 86 0.99 -17.41 4.73
C PRO A 86 -0.14 -17.16 5.75
N ILE A 87 -1.19 -16.47 5.30
CA ILE A 87 -2.40 -16.14 6.05
C ILE A 87 -3.51 -17.05 5.52
N LEU A 88 -3.67 -18.19 6.18
CA LEU A 88 -4.44 -19.32 5.69
C LEU A 88 -5.53 -19.70 6.70
N THR A 89 -6.69 -20.07 6.19
CA THR A 89 -7.73 -20.76 6.96
C THR A 89 -7.47 -22.26 6.90
N LEU A 90 -7.21 -22.89 8.05
CA LEU A 90 -6.92 -24.33 8.17
C LEU A 90 -8.21 -25.11 8.53
N PRO A 91 -8.75 -25.95 7.63
CA PRO A 91 -10.01 -26.66 7.87
C PRO A 91 -9.94 -27.62 9.07
N GLY A 92 -11.04 -27.73 9.83
CA GLY A 92 -11.20 -28.74 10.88
C GLY A 92 -10.43 -28.49 12.18
N ARG A 93 -9.66 -27.39 12.27
CA ARG A 93 -8.86 -27.05 13.46
C ARG A 93 -9.66 -26.11 14.38
N ARG A 94 -10.04 -26.61 15.57
CA ARG A 94 -10.95 -25.90 16.51
C ARG A 94 -10.26 -24.81 17.33
N GLY A 95 -8.93 -24.67 17.22
CA GLY A 95 -8.23 -23.51 17.74
C GLY A 95 -6.82 -23.81 18.22
N GLY A 96 -5.83 -23.57 17.35
CA GLY A 96 -4.49 -23.08 17.71
C GLY A 96 -3.66 -23.91 18.69
N GLY A 97 -4.05 -25.14 18.99
CA GLY A 97 -3.32 -25.98 19.93
C GLY A 97 -1.88 -26.21 19.50
N LEU A 98 -0.99 -26.55 20.44
CA LEU A 98 0.43 -26.82 20.16
C LEU A 98 0.62 -27.89 19.08
N ALA A 99 -0.18 -28.97 19.12
CA ALA A 99 -0.13 -30.04 18.13
C ALA A 99 -0.57 -29.57 16.73
N GLU A 100 -1.67 -28.81 16.64
CA GLU A 100 -2.13 -28.23 15.38
C GLU A 100 -1.08 -27.28 14.80
N THR A 101 -0.51 -26.41 15.64
CA THR A 101 0.54 -25.48 15.23
C THR A 101 1.77 -26.23 14.72
N ALA A 102 2.20 -27.30 15.40
CA ALA A 102 3.33 -28.12 14.98
C ALA A 102 3.10 -28.78 13.62
N VAL A 103 1.90 -29.31 13.34
CA VAL A 103 1.58 -29.88 12.02
C VAL A 103 1.69 -28.82 10.93
N TYR A 104 1.12 -27.62 11.16
CA TYR A 104 1.22 -26.55 10.18
C TYR A 104 2.66 -26.07 9.95
N VAL A 105 3.45 -25.97 11.02
CA VAL A 105 4.89 -25.66 10.91
C VAL A 105 5.60 -26.72 10.05
N CYS A 106 5.31 -28.01 10.26
CA CYS A 106 5.85 -29.06 9.41
C CYS A 106 5.41 -28.91 7.94
N ASP A 107 4.15 -28.60 7.67
CA ASP A 107 3.66 -28.38 6.30
C ASP A 107 4.41 -27.22 5.62
N LEU A 108 4.58 -26.10 6.33
CA LEU A 108 5.32 -24.93 5.84
C LEU A 108 6.81 -25.25 5.63
N GLU A 109 7.44 -25.97 6.55
CA GLU A 109 8.82 -26.44 6.37
C GLU A 109 8.94 -27.36 5.14
N GLN A 110 7.92 -28.19 4.85
CA GLN A 110 7.93 -29.08 3.69
C GLN A 110 7.94 -28.29 2.39
N VAL A 111 7.06 -27.29 2.28
CA VAL A 111 7.00 -26.37 1.13
C VAL A 111 8.38 -25.75 0.85
N LEU A 112 9.07 -25.31 1.89
CA LEU A 112 10.42 -24.75 1.76
C LEU A 112 11.47 -25.80 1.38
N ILE A 113 11.45 -26.98 2.01
CA ILE A 113 12.38 -28.08 1.70
C ILE A 113 12.26 -28.50 0.24
N ASP A 114 11.03 -28.66 -0.25
CA ASP A 114 10.77 -29.08 -1.64
C ASP A 114 11.17 -27.98 -2.63
N ALA A 115 10.88 -26.71 -2.31
CA ALA A 115 11.32 -25.58 -3.14
C ALA A 115 12.86 -25.48 -3.21
N LEU A 116 13.56 -25.75 -2.11
CA LEU A 116 15.03 -25.76 -2.08
C LEU A 116 15.62 -26.94 -2.85
N ALA A 117 14.96 -28.09 -2.83
CA ALA A 117 15.34 -29.24 -3.65
C ALA A 117 15.21 -28.91 -5.15
N ASP A 118 14.14 -28.23 -5.56
CA ASP A 118 13.95 -27.77 -6.95
C ASP A 118 15.04 -26.79 -7.42
N LEU A 119 15.56 -25.97 -6.50
CA LEU A 119 16.63 -25.02 -6.76
C LEU A 119 18.04 -25.65 -6.73
N GLY A 120 18.12 -26.97 -6.61
CA GLY A 120 19.38 -27.72 -6.62
C GLY A 120 20.12 -27.71 -5.29
N LEU A 121 19.42 -27.48 -4.17
CA LEU A 121 19.95 -27.60 -2.82
C LEU A 121 19.30 -28.79 -2.06
N PRO A 122 19.51 -30.04 -2.52
CA PRO A 122 18.97 -31.23 -1.85
C PRO A 122 19.67 -31.46 -0.50
N GLY A 123 18.99 -32.14 0.42
CA GLY A 123 19.53 -32.43 1.76
C GLY A 123 19.11 -31.42 2.84
N CYS A 124 18.27 -30.45 2.48
CA CYS A 124 17.53 -29.66 3.45
C CYS A 124 16.54 -30.54 4.23
N GLY A 125 16.34 -30.26 5.52
CA GLY A 125 15.36 -30.98 6.32
C GLY A 125 15.05 -30.29 7.66
N ARG A 126 14.44 -31.05 8.57
CA ARG A 126 13.97 -30.56 9.88
C ARG A 126 14.90 -31.02 11.00
N LEU A 127 15.21 -30.12 11.93
CA LEU A 127 15.92 -30.45 13.15
C LEU A 127 14.94 -30.56 14.32
N ARG A 128 14.89 -31.72 14.98
CA ARG A 128 13.92 -31.98 16.05
C ARG A 128 14.06 -30.97 17.19
N GLY A 129 12.96 -30.30 17.53
CA GLY A 129 12.91 -29.30 18.61
C GLY A 129 13.25 -27.88 18.17
N TYR A 130 13.67 -27.69 16.92
CA TYR A 130 14.08 -26.39 16.40
C TYR A 130 13.37 -26.06 15.08
N PRO A 131 12.22 -25.36 15.13
CA PRO A 131 11.47 -24.97 13.94
C PRO A 131 12.32 -24.23 12.92
N GLY A 132 12.19 -24.62 11.65
CA GLY A 132 12.98 -24.09 10.54
C GLY A 132 13.47 -25.16 9.58
N VAL A 133 14.16 -24.71 8.53
CA VAL A 133 14.81 -25.57 7.55
C VAL A 133 16.31 -25.52 7.74
N TRP A 134 16.92 -26.70 7.71
CA TRP A 134 18.30 -26.93 8.12
C TRP A 134 19.07 -27.75 7.10
N LEU A 135 20.38 -27.53 7.04
CA LEU A 135 21.34 -28.33 6.28
C LEU A 135 22.26 -29.12 7.22
N ASP A 136 22.93 -30.12 6.66
CA ASP A 136 23.93 -30.94 7.35
C ASP A 136 23.43 -31.58 8.66
N LEU A 137 22.24 -32.18 8.60
CA LEU A 137 21.55 -32.77 9.76
C LEU A 137 22.35 -33.89 10.46
N ASN A 138 23.30 -34.51 9.76
CA ASN A 138 24.16 -35.57 10.28
C ASN A 138 25.55 -35.08 10.72
N GLY A 139 25.88 -33.81 10.44
CA GLY A 139 27.16 -33.17 10.74
C GLY A 139 26.98 -32.02 11.72
N THR A 140 27.25 -30.79 11.27
CA THR A 140 27.05 -29.56 12.03
C THR A 140 25.84 -28.82 11.46
N PRO A 141 24.65 -28.95 12.06
CA PRO A 141 23.44 -28.36 11.52
C PRO A 141 23.55 -26.84 11.36
N ARG A 142 23.19 -26.34 10.17
CA ARG A 142 23.13 -24.90 9.88
C ARG A 142 21.71 -24.50 9.51
N LYS A 143 21.22 -23.38 10.04
CA LYS A 143 19.85 -22.92 9.80
C LYS A 143 19.76 -22.09 8.53
N LEU A 144 18.99 -22.56 7.56
CA LEU A 144 18.74 -21.85 6.29
C LEU A 144 17.48 -20.99 6.33
N ALA A 145 16.44 -21.47 7.03
CA ALA A 145 15.21 -20.72 7.23
C ALA A 145 14.71 -20.79 8.68
N ALA A 146 14.25 -19.66 9.21
CA ALA A 146 13.52 -19.60 10.47
C ALA A 146 12.01 -19.68 10.20
N VAL A 147 11.27 -20.41 11.04
CA VAL A 147 9.81 -20.47 10.99
C VAL A 147 9.24 -20.04 12.33
N GLY A 148 8.37 -19.03 12.32
CA GLY A 148 7.70 -18.49 13.48
C GLY A 148 6.30 -18.06 13.10
N VAL A 149 5.30 -18.81 13.58
CA VAL A 149 3.89 -18.65 13.20
C VAL A 149 3.02 -18.36 14.42
N ARG A 150 1.86 -17.78 14.16
CA ARG A 150 0.72 -17.72 15.07
C ARG A 150 -0.44 -18.45 14.44
N LEU A 151 -1.04 -19.38 15.18
CA LEU A 151 -2.29 -20.03 14.77
C LEU A 151 -3.34 -19.75 15.85
N SER A 152 -4.41 -19.05 15.48
CA SER A 152 -5.51 -18.75 16.39
C SER A 152 -6.82 -18.79 15.63
N ARG A 153 -7.85 -19.40 16.24
CA ARG A 153 -9.17 -19.59 15.62
C ARG A 153 -9.12 -20.26 14.23
N GLY A 154 -8.16 -21.15 14.02
CA GLY A 154 -7.97 -21.84 12.74
C GLY A 154 -7.35 -21.00 11.63
N ARG A 155 -6.87 -19.78 11.92
CA ARG A 155 -6.25 -18.89 10.92
C ARG A 155 -4.80 -18.56 11.27
N THR A 156 -3.91 -18.64 10.28
CA THR A 156 -2.45 -18.45 10.45
C THR A 156 -2.02 -17.01 10.24
N MET A 157 -0.95 -16.59 10.92
CA MET A 157 -0.27 -15.30 10.73
C MET A 157 1.24 -15.48 11.02
N HIS A 158 2.06 -14.51 10.61
CA HIS A 158 3.52 -14.66 10.53
C HIS A 158 3.89 -15.81 9.57
N GLY A 159 5.10 -16.35 9.64
CA GLY A 159 5.52 -17.33 8.64
C GLY A 159 7.00 -17.68 8.72
N PHE A 160 7.70 -17.50 7.62
CA PHE A 160 9.08 -17.93 7.46
C PHE A 160 10.00 -16.80 7.01
N ALA A 161 11.29 -17.00 7.26
CA ALA A 161 12.38 -16.16 6.82
C ALA A 161 13.49 -17.04 6.26
N LEU A 162 13.61 -17.08 4.92
CA LEU A 162 14.57 -17.89 4.17
C LEU A 162 15.74 -17.02 3.72
N ASN A 163 16.96 -17.37 4.13
CA ASN A 163 18.15 -16.59 3.80
C ASN A 163 18.61 -16.91 2.36
N VAL A 164 18.46 -15.97 1.43
CA VAL A 164 18.85 -16.16 0.02
C VAL A 164 20.28 -15.68 -0.20
N ASP A 165 20.50 -14.38 -0.22
CA ASP A 165 21.80 -13.69 -0.26
C ASP A 165 21.97 -12.76 0.94
N THR A 166 21.28 -13.07 2.03
CA THR A 166 21.25 -12.31 3.29
C THR A 166 22.66 -12.13 3.85
N ASP A 167 22.98 -10.91 4.29
CA ASP A 167 24.17 -10.63 5.08
C ASP A 167 24.04 -11.27 6.47
N LEU A 168 24.73 -12.39 6.66
CA LEU A 168 24.64 -13.20 7.87
C LEU A 168 25.29 -12.55 9.09
N SER A 169 26.15 -11.53 8.91
CA SER A 169 26.78 -10.81 10.03
C SER A 169 25.76 -10.09 10.92
N TRP A 170 24.55 -9.85 10.42
CA TRP A 170 23.45 -9.30 11.23
C TRP A 170 22.95 -10.26 12.31
N PHE A 171 23.10 -11.57 12.12
CA PHE A 171 22.75 -12.55 13.15
C PHE A 171 23.74 -12.57 14.31
N GLU A 172 24.97 -12.06 14.14
CA GLU A 172 25.95 -11.91 15.23
C GLU A 172 25.54 -10.86 16.27
N ARG A 173 24.54 -10.03 15.94
CA ARG A 173 24.00 -8.95 16.78
C ARG A 173 22.86 -9.42 17.69
N ILE A 174 22.47 -10.69 17.58
CA ILE A 174 21.45 -11.33 18.40
C ILE A 174 21.91 -12.75 18.78
N ILE A 175 21.19 -13.40 19.68
CA ILE A 175 21.24 -14.86 19.84
C ILE A 175 19.98 -15.42 19.18
N PRO A 176 20.08 -15.89 17.92
CA PRO A 176 18.89 -16.21 17.12
C PRO A 176 18.09 -17.34 17.75
N CYS A 177 16.79 -17.11 17.99
CA CYS A 177 15.90 -18.07 18.64
C CYS A 177 16.38 -18.53 20.05
N GLY A 178 17.30 -17.80 20.69
CA GLY A 178 17.90 -18.19 21.98
C GLY A 178 18.88 -19.36 21.89
N ILE A 179 19.33 -19.74 20.69
CA ILE A 179 20.17 -20.92 20.46
C ILE A 179 21.57 -20.45 20.08
N ARG A 180 22.58 -20.85 20.86
CA ARG A 180 23.99 -20.54 20.58
C ARG A 180 24.70 -21.64 19.78
N ASP A 181 24.09 -22.81 19.72
CA ASP A 181 24.75 -24.04 19.24
C ASP A 181 24.74 -24.20 17.71
N PHE A 182 23.99 -23.35 16.99
CA PHE A 182 23.84 -23.47 15.54
C PHE A 182 24.00 -22.12 14.84
N GLU A 183 24.74 -22.15 13.74
CA GLU A 183 24.97 -20.98 12.90
C GLU A 183 23.88 -20.85 11.82
N PRO A 184 23.49 -19.61 11.46
CA PRO A 184 22.69 -19.38 10.27
C PRO A 184 23.54 -19.56 9.01
N THR A 185 22.90 -19.94 7.91
CA THR A 185 23.48 -20.00 6.57
C THR A 185 22.50 -19.40 5.54
N SER A 186 22.92 -19.29 4.28
CA SER A 186 22.11 -18.78 3.16
C SER A 186 22.32 -19.59 1.89
N LEU A 187 21.39 -19.53 0.94
CA LEU A 187 21.53 -20.20 -0.36
C LEU A 187 22.87 -19.82 -1.02
N ARG A 188 23.22 -18.53 -0.97
CA ARG A 188 24.46 -17.99 -1.53
C ARG A 188 25.71 -18.56 -0.86
N ALA A 189 25.69 -18.73 0.46
CA ALA A 189 26.81 -19.31 1.21
C ALA A 189 27.00 -20.80 0.92
N GLU A 190 25.91 -21.50 0.61
CA GLU A 190 25.90 -22.93 0.24
C GLU A 190 26.14 -23.16 -1.27
N GLY A 191 26.53 -22.11 -2.00
CA GLY A 191 26.90 -22.20 -3.42
C GLY A 191 25.72 -22.20 -4.40
N CYS A 192 24.48 -22.05 -3.92
CA CYS A 192 23.32 -21.87 -4.80
C CYS A 192 23.29 -20.43 -5.35
N ALA A 193 23.21 -20.29 -6.68
CA ALA A 193 23.22 -19.00 -7.37
C ALA A 193 21.80 -18.50 -7.73
N ALA A 194 20.75 -19.14 -7.20
CA ALA A 194 19.38 -18.74 -7.46
C ALA A 194 19.12 -17.29 -7.02
N THR A 195 18.47 -16.54 -7.90
CA THR A 195 18.03 -15.16 -7.63
C THR A 195 16.82 -15.14 -6.71
N MET A 196 16.56 -14.01 -6.03
CA MET A 196 15.36 -13.83 -5.20
C MET A 196 14.07 -14.18 -5.95
N ARG A 197 14.01 -13.89 -7.26
CA ARG A 197 12.87 -14.23 -8.11
C ARG A 197 12.72 -15.73 -8.30
N GLU A 198 13.79 -16.43 -8.66
CA GLU A 198 13.76 -17.89 -8.82
C GLU A 198 13.41 -18.60 -7.51
N VAL A 199 13.92 -18.10 -6.37
CA VAL A 199 13.56 -18.62 -5.05
C VAL A 199 12.07 -18.39 -4.76
N THR A 200 11.57 -17.19 -5.03
CA THR A 200 10.14 -16.87 -4.85
C THR A 200 9.26 -17.74 -5.74
N ASP A 201 9.64 -17.93 -7.01
CA ASP A 201 8.91 -18.76 -7.98
C ASP A 201 8.83 -20.22 -7.52
N ALA A 202 9.93 -20.79 -7.01
CA ALA A 202 9.95 -22.14 -6.45
C ALA A 202 9.05 -22.28 -5.20
N VAL A 203 9.14 -21.33 -4.27
CA VAL A 203 8.29 -21.33 -3.05
C VAL A 203 6.82 -21.19 -3.42
N VAL A 204 6.47 -20.31 -4.37
CA VAL A 204 5.09 -20.14 -4.83
C VAL A 204 4.56 -21.41 -5.49
N GLY A 205 5.36 -22.09 -6.32
CA GLY A 205 4.98 -23.36 -6.93
C GLY A 205 4.57 -24.41 -5.89
N ARG A 206 5.43 -24.62 -4.87
CA ARG A 206 5.15 -25.58 -3.79
C ARG A 206 4.03 -25.15 -2.86
N ALA A 207 3.90 -23.85 -2.58
CA ALA A 207 2.79 -23.33 -1.78
C ALA A 207 1.44 -23.46 -2.50
N ALA A 208 1.41 -23.28 -3.83
CA ALA A 208 0.21 -23.48 -4.65
C ALA A 208 -0.21 -24.95 -4.69
N GLU A 209 0.73 -25.89 -4.80
CA GLU A 209 0.45 -27.32 -4.68
C GLU A 209 -0.14 -27.69 -3.31
N GLN A 210 0.42 -27.10 -2.24
CA GLN A 210 0.02 -27.41 -0.86
C GLN A 210 -1.29 -26.74 -0.42
N TRP A 211 -1.56 -25.51 -0.85
CA TRP A 211 -2.65 -24.68 -0.32
C TRP A 211 -3.56 -24.04 -1.39
N GLY A 212 -3.23 -24.17 -2.66
CA GLY A 212 -3.94 -23.56 -3.79
C GLY A 212 -4.85 -24.54 -4.53
N GLU A 213 -5.68 -25.31 -3.80
CA GLU A 213 -6.55 -26.36 -4.39
C GLU A 213 -7.46 -25.85 -5.52
N ALA A 214 -7.91 -24.58 -5.46
CA ALA A 214 -8.73 -23.94 -6.49
C ALA A 214 -7.93 -23.09 -7.49
N GLY A 215 -6.59 -23.08 -7.37
CA GLY A 215 -5.68 -22.27 -8.17
C GLY A 215 -4.86 -21.29 -7.34
N CYS A 216 -4.01 -20.55 -8.04
CA CYS A 216 -3.11 -19.53 -7.48
C CYS A 216 -3.19 -18.27 -8.35
N GLU A 217 -3.39 -17.13 -7.71
CA GLU A 217 -3.43 -15.82 -8.37
C GLU A 217 -2.31 -14.94 -7.81
N ARG A 218 -1.40 -14.51 -8.68
CA ARG A 218 -0.17 -13.82 -8.29
C ARG A 218 -0.08 -12.43 -8.86
N ALA A 219 0.25 -11.46 -8.01
CA ALA A 219 0.61 -10.11 -8.42
C ALA A 219 1.93 -9.67 -7.78
N ASP A 220 2.82 -9.12 -8.61
CA ASP A 220 4.16 -8.73 -8.21
C ASP A 220 4.36 -7.23 -8.40
N VAL A 221 4.92 -6.57 -7.40
CA VAL A 221 5.55 -5.25 -7.61
C VAL A 221 6.86 -5.40 -8.38
N ALA A 222 7.44 -4.26 -8.79
CA ALA A 222 8.73 -4.26 -9.48
C ALA A 222 9.83 -5.01 -8.69
N TRP A 223 10.46 -5.97 -9.36
CA TRP A 223 11.54 -6.82 -8.81
C TRP A 223 12.86 -6.09 -8.58
N ARG A 224 13.05 -4.91 -9.19
CA ARG A 224 14.26 -4.10 -9.06
C ARG A 224 13.90 -2.76 -8.46
N HIS A 225 14.57 -2.41 -7.37
CA HIS A 225 14.48 -1.11 -6.74
C HIS A 225 15.83 -0.39 -6.84
N ARG A 226 15.89 0.74 -7.53
CA ARG A 226 17.07 1.61 -7.51
C ARG A 226 16.76 2.82 -6.64
N PRO A 227 17.60 3.19 -5.66
CA PRO A 227 17.40 4.42 -4.90
C PRO A 227 17.26 5.66 -5.81
N SER A 228 17.90 5.64 -6.99
CA SER A 228 17.80 6.68 -8.01
C SER A 228 16.42 6.78 -8.70
N ASP A 229 15.50 5.86 -8.45
CA ASP A 229 14.11 5.95 -8.92
C ASP A 229 13.25 6.89 -8.07
N LEU A 230 13.65 7.14 -6.82
CA LEU A 230 12.96 8.06 -5.91
C LEU A 230 13.11 9.51 -6.36
N SER A 231 12.11 10.36 -6.04
CA SER A 231 12.24 11.81 -6.24
C SER A 231 13.46 12.36 -5.47
N ALA A 232 13.96 13.53 -5.85
CA ALA A 232 15.07 14.13 -5.13
C ALA A 232 14.71 14.43 -3.65
N PHE A 233 13.51 14.94 -3.36
CA PHE A 233 13.03 15.13 -1.99
C PHE A 233 12.92 13.81 -1.22
N SER A 234 12.38 12.75 -1.84
CA SER A 234 12.29 11.44 -1.19
C SER A 234 13.67 10.77 -0.98
N ARG A 235 14.76 11.34 -1.52
CA ARG A 235 16.16 10.97 -1.23
C ARG A 235 16.84 11.89 -0.20
N GLY A 236 16.11 12.83 0.40
CA GLY A 236 16.66 13.83 1.33
C GLY A 236 17.40 14.97 0.65
N LEU A 237 17.17 15.22 -0.65
CA LEU A 237 17.76 16.34 -1.39
C LEU A 237 16.73 17.45 -1.57
N CYS A 238 17.16 18.72 -1.52
CA CYS A 238 16.33 19.87 -1.89
C CYS A 238 16.61 20.27 -3.35
N PRO A 239 15.90 19.72 -4.35
CA PRO A 239 16.04 20.22 -5.71
C PRO A 239 15.36 21.59 -5.86
N GLY A 240 15.87 22.41 -6.78
CA GLY A 240 15.15 23.57 -7.30
C GLY A 240 13.95 23.15 -8.17
N ARG A 241 13.72 23.84 -9.30
CA ARG A 241 12.69 23.41 -10.26
C ARG A 241 13.07 22.02 -10.82
N VAL A 242 12.29 20.99 -10.50
CA VAL A 242 12.46 19.65 -11.06
C VAL A 242 11.71 19.61 -12.38
N GLU A 243 12.40 19.38 -13.49
CA GLU A 243 11.69 18.97 -14.72
C GLU A 243 11.07 17.59 -14.46
N VAL A 244 9.74 17.50 -14.52
CA VAL A 244 8.98 16.23 -14.42
C VAL A 244 9.53 15.28 -15.48
N ALA A 245 10.38 14.35 -15.06
CA ALA A 245 11.38 13.72 -15.92
C ALA A 245 10.77 12.78 -16.98
N PRO A 246 10.93 13.07 -18.29
CA PRO A 246 10.47 12.17 -19.37
C PRO A 246 11.28 10.86 -19.62
N PRO A 247 12.58 10.68 -19.25
CA PRO A 247 13.33 9.50 -19.70
C PRO A 247 13.17 8.24 -18.83
N ARG A 248 13.13 8.37 -17.50
CA ARG A 248 13.15 7.19 -16.60
C ARG A 248 11.79 6.53 -16.41
N SER A 249 10.69 7.27 -16.56
CA SER A 249 9.35 6.70 -16.48
C SER A 249 9.10 5.70 -17.62
N ARG A 250 9.55 6.01 -18.85
CA ARG A 250 9.47 5.09 -20.01
C ARG A 250 10.29 3.82 -19.81
N ALA A 251 11.52 3.93 -19.30
CA ALA A 251 12.34 2.76 -19.00
C ALA A 251 11.66 1.85 -17.96
N ARG A 252 11.09 2.42 -16.89
CA ARG A 252 10.35 1.67 -15.87
C ARG A 252 9.06 1.05 -16.41
N LEU A 253 8.34 1.75 -17.29
CA LEU A 253 7.18 1.19 -17.99
C LEU A 253 7.59 0.00 -18.85
N ALA A 254 8.68 0.10 -19.61
CA ALA A 254 9.20 -1.02 -20.40
C ALA A 254 9.66 -2.19 -19.51
N GLU A 255 10.35 -1.92 -18.38
CA GLU A 255 10.68 -2.95 -17.38
C GLU A 255 9.42 -3.62 -16.79
N ALA A 256 8.31 -2.89 -16.72
CA ALA A 256 7.01 -3.42 -16.33
C ALA A 256 6.25 -4.09 -17.49
N GLY A 257 6.78 -4.15 -18.71
CA GLY A 257 6.11 -4.76 -19.88
C GLY A 257 5.20 -3.80 -20.68
N VAL A 258 5.26 -2.50 -20.41
CA VAL A 258 4.52 -1.46 -21.14
C VAL A 258 5.47 -0.75 -22.10
N GLU A 259 5.66 -1.33 -23.28
CA GLU A 259 6.65 -0.85 -24.27
C GLU A 259 6.10 0.24 -25.20
N ASN A 260 4.80 0.19 -25.50
CA ASN A 260 4.14 1.07 -26.44
C ASN A 260 3.00 1.84 -25.77
N GLY A 261 2.87 3.12 -26.12
CA GLY A 261 1.71 3.92 -25.76
C GLY A 261 1.14 4.62 -26.98
N LEU A 262 -0.11 5.01 -26.87
CA LEU A 262 -0.85 5.71 -27.91
C LEU A 262 -0.11 6.99 -28.33
N GLY A 263 -0.08 7.22 -29.65
CA GLY A 263 0.56 8.40 -30.20
C GLY A 263 -0.11 9.68 -29.71
N LEU A 264 0.64 10.78 -29.55
CA LEU A 264 0.06 12.07 -29.15
C LEU A 264 -1.03 12.58 -30.13
N ALA A 265 -0.97 12.14 -31.40
CA ALA A 265 -1.95 12.48 -32.43
C ALA A 265 -3.20 11.60 -32.39
N GLU A 266 -3.21 10.53 -31.59
CA GLU A 266 -4.36 9.63 -31.50
C GLU A 266 -5.54 10.36 -30.85
N ARG A 267 -6.69 10.33 -31.52
CA ARG A 267 -7.87 11.08 -31.06
C ARG A 267 -8.48 10.40 -29.85
N LYS A 268 -8.81 11.21 -28.84
CA LYS A 268 -9.64 10.77 -27.72
C LYS A 268 -10.99 10.27 -28.26
N PRO A 269 -11.43 9.06 -27.83
CA PRO A 269 -12.76 8.56 -28.13
C PRO A 269 -13.88 9.52 -27.73
N SER A 270 -15.05 9.38 -28.34
CA SER A 270 -16.20 10.26 -28.12
C SER A 270 -16.72 10.22 -26.68
N TRP A 271 -16.64 9.08 -26.00
CA TRP A 271 -17.08 8.89 -24.61
C TRP A 271 -16.16 9.52 -23.55
N LEU A 272 -15.00 10.04 -23.95
CA LEU A 272 -14.05 10.76 -23.08
C LEU A 272 -14.15 12.28 -23.20
N ARG A 273 -15.27 12.79 -23.73
CA ARG A 273 -15.53 14.23 -23.88
C ARG A 273 -16.37 14.72 -22.70
N ALA A 274 -15.74 15.48 -21.81
CA ALA A 274 -16.48 16.22 -20.80
C ALA A 274 -17.26 17.39 -21.42
N ARG A 275 -18.41 17.71 -20.83
CA ARG A 275 -19.18 18.90 -21.19
C ARG A 275 -18.62 20.11 -20.46
N MET A 276 -18.37 21.17 -21.21
CA MET A 276 -18.06 22.47 -20.63
C MET A 276 -19.37 23.23 -20.44
N ASP A 277 -19.63 23.67 -19.22
CA ASP A 277 -20.79 24.48 -18.87
C ASP A 277 -20.36 25.59 -17.89
N LEU A 278 -20.49 26.84 -18.31
CA LEU A 278 -20.11 28.02 -17.51
C LEU A 278 -21.34 28.58 -16.78
N ASN A 279 -21.99 27.72 -16.00
CA ASN A 279 -23.18 28.10 -15.23
C ASN A 279 -22.84 29.02 -14.03
N GLU A 280 -23.88 29.56 -13.41
CA GLU A 280 -23.75 30.47 -12.27
C GLU A 280 -23.03 29.82 -11.07
N GLY A 281 -23.25 28.51 -10.84
CA GLY A 281 -22.57 27.76 -9.77
C GLY A 281 -21.05 27.72 -9.96
N TYR A 282 -20.59 27.40 -11.17
CA TYR A 282 -19.17 27.45 -11.51
C TYR A 282 -18.57 28.85 -11.30
N LEU A 283 -19.24 29.90 -11.79
CA LEU A 283 -18.74 31.27 -11.65
C LEU A 283 -18.68 31.72 -10.18
N ARG A 284 -19.70 31.36 -9.39
CA ARG A 284 -19.73 31.62 -7.94
C ARG A 284 -18.56 30.94 -7.24
N LEU A 285 -18.37 29.63 -7.43
CA LEU A 285 -17.28 28.90 -6.78
C LEU A 285 -15.91 29.43 -7.19
N ARG A 286 -15.73 29.77 -8.46
CA ARG A 286 -14.49 30.40 -8.94
C ARG A 286 -14.19 31.70 -8.23
N GLN A 287 -15.21 32.51 -7.96
CA GLN A 287 -15.06 33.76 -7.23
C GLN A 287 -14.67 33.50 -5.76
N VAL A 288 -15.35 32.57 -5.08
CA VAL A 288 -15.04 32.17 -3.69
C VAL A 288 -13.59 31.72 -3.56
N MET A 289 -13.12 30.81 -4.43
CA MET A 289 -11.74 30.31 -4.39
C MET A 289 -10.70 31.43 -4.52
N ARG A 290 -10.97 32.45 -5.36
CA ARG A 290 -10.08 33.58 -5.56
C ARG A 290 -10.14 34.60 -4.42
N GLN A 291 -11.32 34.79 -3.81
CA GLN A 291 -11.50 35.69 -2.67
C GLN A 291 -10.78 35.18 -1.42
N HIS A 292 -10.79 33.87 -1.20
CA HIS A 292 -10.17 33.23 -0.05
C HIS A 292 -8.70 32.81 -0.28
N ASP A 293 -8.13 33.14 -1.45
CA ASP A 293 -6.76 32.75 -1.83
C ASP A 293 -6.50 31.25 -1.62
N LEU A 294 -7.44 30.43 -2.10
CA LEU A 294 -7.41 28.97 -1.98
C LEU A 294 -7.01 28.30 -3.29
N VAL A 295 -6.35 27.15 -3.15
CA VAL A 295 -5.96 26.29 -4.26
C VAL A 295 -6.88 25.08 -4.30
N THR A 296 -7.28 24.68 -5.51
CA THR A 296 -8.09 23.47 -5.72
C THR A 296 -7.36 22.48 -6.62
N VAL A 297 -7.49 21.18 -6.30
CA VAL A 297 -7.01 20.14 -7.23
C VAL A 297 -7.82 20.12 -8.52
N CYS A 298 -9.05 20.66 -8.50
CA CYS A 298 -9.89 20.81 -9.67
C CYS A 298 -9.19 21.62 -10.77
N GLU A 299 -8.56 22.74 -10.38
CA GLU A 299 -7.79 23.60 -11.27
C GLU A 299 -6.37 23.03 -11.51
N GLU A 300 -5.63 22.70 -10.45
CA GLU A 300 -4.22 22.33 -10.54
C GLU A 300 -3.97 20.98 -11.23
N ALA A 301 -4.93 20.05 -11.16
CA ALA A 301 -4.86 18.79 -11.90
C ALA A 301 -5.50 18.85 -13.29
N GLY A 302 -6.07 19.99 -13.70
CA GLY A 302 -6.77 20.14 -14.98
C GLY A 302 -8.00 19.22 -15.09
N CYS A 303 -8.82 19.17 -14.04
CA CYS A 303 -9.92 18.22 -13.95
C CYS A 303 -11.00 18.48 -15.02
N PRO A 304 -11.37 17.49 -15.85
CA PRO A 304 -12.40 17.67 -16.87
C PRO A 304 -13.81 17.86 -16.28
N ASN A 305 -14.02 17.48 -15.01
CA ASN A 305 -15.34 17.50 -14.35
C ASN A 305 -15.58 18.81 -13.57
N ILE A 306 -14.67 19.78 -13.63
CA ILE A 306 -14.75 21.02 -12.83
C ILE A 306 -16.08 21.76 -13.03
N PHE A 307 -16.60 21.81 -14.25
CA PHE A 307 -17.86 22.49 -14.57
C PHE A 307 -19.08 21.83 -13.94
N GLU A 308 -19.10 20.50 -13.92
CA GLU A 308 -20.18 19.72 -13.32
C GLU A 308 -20.11 19.78 -11.79
N CYS A 309 -18.95 19.46 -11.22
CA CYS A 309 -18.76 19.45 -9.77
C CYS A 309 -19.02 20.83 -9.16
N TRP A 310 -18.48 21.89 -9.75
CA TRP A 310 -18.69 23.23 -9.21
C TRP A 310 -20.11 23.75 -9.48
N GLY A 311 -20.71 23.36 -10.61
CA GLY A 311 -22.12 23.63 -10.89
C GLY A 311 -23.08 22.98 -9.88
N ALA A 312 -22.70 21.81 -9.35
CA ALA A 312 -23.41 21.11 -8.29
C ALA A 312 -23.02 21.55 -6.87
N GLY A 313 -22.21 22.61 -6.73
CA GLY A 313 -21.77 23.10 -5.43
C GLY A 313 -20.89 22.11 -4.67
N THR A 314 -19.97 21.40 -5.35
CA THR A 314 -18.97 20.54 -4.72
C THR A 314 -17.57 20.97 -5.14
N ALA A 315 -16.64 21.08 -4.19
CA ALA A 315 -15.24 21.40 -4.45
C ALA A 315 -14.28 20.49 -3.68
N THR A 316 -13.06 20.36 -4.21
CA THR A 316 -11.97 19.68 -3.52
C THR A 316 -10.83 20.66 -3.27
N PHE A 317 -10.64 20.99 -2.00
CA PHE A 317 -9.61 21.92 -1.53
C PHE A 317 -8.26 21.22 -1.49
N MET A 318 -7.20 21.89 -1.92
CA MET A 318 -5.84 21.35 -1.89
C MET A 318 -4.98 22.15 -0.91
N LEU A 319 -4.73 21.56 0.25
CA LEU A 319 -3.89 22.10 1.32
C LEU A 319 -2.40 22.01 1.00
N ASN A 320 -1.61 22.68 1.83
CA ASN A 320 -0.14 22.69 1.79
C ASN A 320 0.43 23.33 0.51
N GLY A 321 -0.38 24.13 -0.18
CA GLY A 321 -0.06 24.86 -1.40
C GLY A 321 -0.08 24.04 -2.70
N GLU A 322 0.39 24.65 -3.78
CA GLU A 322 0.33 24.12 -5.16
C GLU A 322 1.57 23.29 -5.57
N ARG A 323 2.55 23.13 -4.67
CA ARG A 323 3.90 22.62 -4.97
C ARG A 323 4.16 21.30 -4.27
N CYS A 324 4.36 20.25 -5.05
CA CYS A 324 4.56 18.89 -4.52
C CYS A 324 6.04 18.50 -4.46
N THR A 325 6.42 17.77 -3.41
CA THR A 325 7.76 17.17 -3.26
C THR A 325 7.94 15.89 -4.08
N ARG A 326 6.87 15.37 -4.69
CA ARG A 326 6.86 14.10 -5.43
C ARG A 326 6.48 14.30 -6.89
N ALA A 327 7.12 13.52 -7.77
CA ALA A 327 6.93 13.57 -9.22
C ALA A 327 6.26 12.27 -9.72
N CYS A 328 4.96 12.13 -9.46
CA CYS A 328 4.17 11.02 -10.01
C CYS A 328 4.02 11.18 -11.52
N GLY A 329 4.21 10.09 -12.28
CA GLY A 329 4.26 10.13 -13.75
C GLY A 329 2.96 10.56 -14.44
N PHE A 330 1.85 10.56 -13.71
CA PHE A 330 0.51 10.92 -14.18
C PHE A 330 0.02 12.30 -13.72
N CYS A 331 0.63 12.87 -12.67
CA CYS A 331 0.08 14.00 -11.93
C CYS A 331 0.56 15.33 -12.51
N LEU A 332 -0.38 16.26 -12.79
CA LEU A 332 -0.07 17.58 -13.35
C LEU A 332 0.43 18.61 -12.31
N VAL A 333 0.19 18.36 -11.02
CA VAL A 333 0.60 19.27 -9.94
C VAL A 333 2.12 19.50 -9.99
N ASP A 334 2.52 20.76 -9.84
CA ASP A 334 3.90 21.20 -10.05
C ASP A 334 4.86 20.59 -9.01
N THR A 335 5.93 19.94 -9.50
CA THR A 335 6.95 19.34 -8.63
C THR A 335 8.09 20.33 -8.39
N ARG A 336 8.17 20.89 -7.18
CA ARG A 336 9.22 21.83 -6.77
C ARG A 336 9.24 22.00 -5.26
N GLN A 337 10.24 22.72 -4.77
CA GLN A 337 10.30 23.11 -3.35
C GLN A 337 9.02 23.86 -2.93
N PRO A 338 8.29 23.34 -1.94
CA PRO A 338 7.10 23.99 -1.41
C PRO A 338 7.41 25.33 -0.74
N ALA A 339 6.41 26.20 -0.66
CA ALA A 339 6.46 27.39 0.18
C ALA A 339 6.31 26.99 1.68
N PRO A 340 6.65 27.89 2.62
CA PRO A 340 6.28 27.72 4.02
C PRO A 340 4.77 27.47 4.16
N LEU A 341 4.38 26.67 5.16
CA LEU A 341 2.96 26.47 5.48
C LEU A 341 2.31 27.81 5.86
N ASP A 342 1.09 28.00 5.39
CA ASP A 342 0.25 29.14 5.78
C ASP A 342 -0.68 28.73 6.93
N PRO A 343 -0.47 29.24 8.16
CA PRO A 343 -1.32 28.89 9.30
C PRO A 343 -2.77 29.41 9.17
N GLY A 344 -3.04 30.32 8.24
CA GLY A 344 -4.38 30.81 7.96
C GLY A 344 -5.18 29.92 6.99
N GLU A 345 -4.53 29.00 6.26
CA GLU A 345 -5.16 28.17 5.24
C GLU A 345 -6.34 27.34 5.78
N PRO A 346 -6.25 26.65 6.93
CA PRO A 346 -7.37 25.88 7.50
C PRO A 346 -8.65 26.70 7.72
N HIS A 347 -8.51 27.93 8.23
CA HIS A 347 -9.65 28.81 8.51
C HIS A 347 -10.29 29.33 7.23
N ARG A 348 -9.49 29.68 6.21
CA ARG A 348 -10.03 30.11 4.91
C ARG A 348 -10.76 28.99 4.19
N VAL A 349 -10.29 27.75 4.31
CA VAL A 349 -11.02 26.58 3.82
C VAL A 349 -12.36 26.46 4.54
N ALA A 350 -12.40 26.58 5.86
CA ALA A 350 -13.64 26.54 6.62
C ALA A 350 -14.61 27.68 6.25
N ASP A 351 -14.11 28.91 6.06
CA ASP A 351 -14.91 30.06 5.61
C ASP A 351 -15.51 29.79 4.22
N ALA A 352 -14.73 29.24 3.30
CA ALA A 352 -15.20 28.89 1.97
C ALA A 352 -16.24 27.76 2.00
N VAL A 353 -16.04 26.73 2.83
CA VAL A 353 -17.01 25.64 3.03
C VAL A 353 -18.34 26.19 3.55
N ALA A 354 -18.30 27.09 4.54
CA ALA A 354 -19.49 27.73 5.12
C ALA A 354 -20.19 28.65 4.10
N GLU A 355 -19.45 29.49 3.38
CA GLU A 355 -20.00 30.38 2.35
C GLU A 355 -20.63 29.62 1.19
N MET A 356 -20.10 28.43 0.88
CA MET A 356 -20.61 27.56 -0.17
C MET A 356 -21.78 26.68 0.28
N GLU A 357 -22.07 26.62 1.59
CA GLU A 357 -23.10 25.76 2.18
C GLU A 357 -22.93 24.28 1.78
N LEU A 358 -21.70 23.76 1.85
CA LEU A 358 -21.41 22.39 1.42
C LEU A 358 -21.94 21.35 2.40
N ASP A 359 -22.72 20.39 1.89
CA ASP A 359 -23.08 19.19 2.66
C ASP A 359 -21.87 18.24 2.85
N HIS A 360 -20.96 18.23 1.88
CA HIS A 360 -19.77 17.37 1.86
C HIS A 360 -18.54 18.11 1.33
N ALA A 361 -17.50 18.21 2.14
CA ALA A 361 -16.23 18.83 1.78
C ALA A 361 -15.15 17.77 1.57
N VAL A 362 -14.45 17.83 0.42
CA VAL A 362 -13.29 16.98 0.16
C VAL A 362 -12.02 17.82 0.32
N VAL A 363 -11.09 17.36 1.15
CA VAL A 363 -9.82 18.03 1.43
C VAL A 363 -8.68 17.11 1.03
N THR A 364 -7.80 17.56 0.14
CA THR A 364 -6.58 16.85 -0.26
C THR A 364 -5.37 17.72 0.05
N ALA A 365 -4.16 17.19 -0.10
CA ALA A 365 -2.95 17.99 -0.04
C ALA A 365 -1.89 17.51 -1.03
N VAL A 366 -0.95 18.39 -1.36
CA VAL A 366 0.32 17.98 -1.95
C VAL A 366 1.18 17.22 -0.94
N ALA A 367 2.07 16.35 -1.43
CA ALA A 367 3.03 15.67 -0.55
C ALA A 367 4.08 16.67 -0.05
N ARG A 368 4.33 16.66 1.27
CA ARG A 368 5.29 17.51 1.98
C ARG A 368 6.38 16.68 2.65
N ASP A 369 7.14 15.93 1.84
CA ASP A 369 8.28 15.14 2.32
C ASP A 369 9.38 16.01 2.98
N ASP A 370 9.30 17.34 2.83
CA ASP A 370 10.16 18.33 3.50
C ASP A 370 9.79 18.61 4.97
N LEU A 371 8.60 18.19 5.41
CA LEU A 371 8.11 18.39 6.77
C LEU A 371 8.24 17.12 7.63
N PRO A 372 8.54 17.23 8.94
CA PRO A 372 8.65 16.06 9.82
C PRO A 372 7.37 15.23 9.94
N ASP A 373 6.20 15.88 9.90
CA ASP A 373 4.89 15.23 9.98
C ASP A 373 4.28 14.93 8.61
N GLY A 374 4.96 15.27 7.52
CA GLY A 374 4.45 15.14 6.16
C GLY A 374 3.27 16.06 5.82
N GLY A 375 2.99 17.10 6.62
CA GLY A 375 1.85 18.00 6.46
C GLY A 375 0.53 17.48 7.02
N ALA A 376 0.58 16.51 7.94
CA ALA A 376 -0.60 15.92 8.57
C ALA A 376 -1.37 16.92 9.46
N ALA A 377 -0.67 17.83 10.15
CA ALA A 377 -1.30 18.82 11.01
C ALA A 377 -2.31 19.70 10.26
N ALA A 378 -2.01 20.10 9.03
CA ALA A 378 -2.89 20.92 8.20
C ALA A 378 -4.25 20.24 7.93
N PHE A 379 -4.27 18.91 7.74
CA PHE A 379 -5.53 18.18 7.62
C PHE A 379 -6.34 18.23 8.92
N ALA A 380 -5.71 17.94 10.05
CA ALA A 380 -6.38 17.94 11.36
C ALA A 380 -6.96 19.32 11.70
N GLU A 381 -6.17 20.39 11.51
CA GLU A 381 -6.59 21.77 11.74
C GLU A 381 -7.74 22.19 10.82
N THR A 382 -7.72 21.76 9.55
CA THR A 382 -8.79 22.05 8.59
C THR A 382 -10.09 21.34 8.94
N ILE A 383 -10.02 20.06 9.34
CA ILE A 383 -11.20 19.31 9.80
C ILE A 383 -11.84 20.02 11.00
N ASP A 384 -11.02 20.41 11.99
CA ASP A 384 -11.50 21.09 13.19
C ASP A 384 -12.09 22.47 12.88
N ALA A 385 -11.47 23.23 11.97
CA ALA A 385 -11.98 24.54 11.53
C ALA A 385 -13.32 24.40 10.79
N ILE A 386 -13.44 23.44 9.86
CA ILE A 386 -14.70 23.18 9.15
C ILE A 386 -15.79 22.81 10.15
N ARG A 387 -15.50 21.93 11.12
CA ARG A 387 -16.48 21.50 12.12
C ARG A 387 -16.93 22.62 13.05
N ALA A 388 -16.05 23.54 13.39
CA ALA A 388 -16.39 24.68 14.22
C ALA A 388 -17.39 25.63 13.54
N GLN A 389 -17.31 25.76 12.21
CA GLN A 389 -18.14 26.69 11.44
C GLN A 389 -19.37 26.02 10.80
N SER A 390 -19.20 24.81 10.29
CA SER A 390 -20.19 24.03 9.53
C SER A 390 -20.32 22.63 10.13
N PRO A 391 -20.94 22.49 11.31
CA PRO A 391 -20.96 21.22 12.06
C PRO A 391 -21.70 20.09 11.33
N ASP A 392 -22.63 20.41 10.43
CA ASP A 392 -23.40 19.41 9.68
C ASP A 392 -22.65 18.91 8.43
N THR A 393 -21.63 19.63 7.97
CA THR A 393 -20.81 19.24 6.81
C THR A 393 -20.00 17.98 7.13
N THR A 394 -20.07 17.01 6.23
CA THR A 394 -19.20 15.82 6.28
C THR A 394 -17.86 16.11 5.61
N VAL A 395 -16.77 15.52 6.12
CA VAL A 395 -15.42 15.79 5.63
C VAL A 395 -14.74 14.50 5.16
N GLU A 396 -14.42 14.43 3.87
CA GLU A 396 -13.55 13.41 3.27
C GLU A 396 -12.13 13.98 3.16
N VAL A 397 -11.13 13.22 3.61
CA VAL A 397 -9.71 13.57 3.42
C VAL A 397 -9.02 12.65 2.44
N LEU A 398 -8.46 13.19 1.36
CA LEU A 398 -7.57 12.47 0.44
C LEU A 398 -6.11 12.71 0.84
N VAL A 399 -5.53 11.76 1.56
CA VAL A 399 -4.21 11.91 2.19
C VAL A 399 -3.07 11.32 1.34
N PRO A 400 -1.85 11.91 1.42
CA PRO A 400 -0.65 11.23 0.95
C PRO A 400 -0.33 9.99 1.82
N ASP A 401 0.71 9.23 1.47
CA ASP A 401 1.10 8.04 2.25
C ASP A 401 1.92 8.36 3.52
N PHE A 402 2.20 9.64 3.78
CA PHE A 402 3.08 10.15 4.86
C PHE A 402 4.44 9.45 4.97
N GLY A 403 4.95 8.86 3.88
CA GLY A 403 6.17 8.06 3.91
C GLY A 403 6.07 6.79 4.76
N GLY A 404 4.86 6.38 5.16
CA GLY A 404 4.62 5.25 6.07
C GLY A 404 4.59 5.63 7.56
N ALA A 405 4.78 6.91 7.90
CA ALA A 405 4.80 7.40 9.27
C ALA A 405 3.43 7.22 9.96
N ALA A 406 3.37 6.31 10.95
CA ALA A 406 2.14 6.02 11.66
C ALA A 406 1.62 7.22 12.47
N ALA A 407 2.53 8.01 13.07
CA ALA A 407 2.16 9.19 13.85
C ALA A 407 1.43 10.23 13.01
N SER A 408 1.92 10.53 11.79
CA SER A 408 1.26 11.44 10.85
C SER A 408 -0.15 10.97 10.48
N LEU A 409 -0.31 9.68 10.21
CA LEU A 409 -1.65 9.14 9.93
C LEU A 409 -2.55 9.30 11.15
N HIS A 410 -2.09 8.93 12.36
CA HIS A 410 -2.87 9.07 13.59
C HIS A 410 -3.32 10.50 13.84
N THR A 411 -2.48 11.52 13.60
CA THR A 411 -2.89 12.93 13.68
C THR A 411 -4.14 13.23 12.86
N VAL A 412 -4.24 12.68 11.64
CA VAL A 412 -5.43 12.84 10.80
C VAL A 412 -6.61 12.00 11.30
N LEU A 413 -6.38 10.75 11.73
CA LEU A 413 -7.44 9.88 12.25
C LEU A 413 -8.05 10.41 13.55
N ASP A 414 -7.25 11.00 14.43
CA ASP A 414 -7.68 11.56 15.72
C ASP A 414 -8.56 12.82 15.53
N ALA A 415 -8.34 13.57 14.44
CA ALA A 415 -9.25 14.64 14.00
C ALA A 415 -10.60 14.10 13.49
N ALA A 416 -10.70 12.78 13.34
CA ALA A 416 -11.90 12.01 13.06
C ALA A 416 -12.64 12.38 11.77
N PRO A 417 -12.00 12.43 10.58
CA PRO A 417 -12.71 12.66 9.32
C PRO A 417 -13.80 11.60 9.08
N ASP A 418 -14.86 11.98 8.36
CA ASP A 418 -15.97 11.08 8.06
C ASP A 418 -15.53 10.00 7.05
N ILE A 419 -14.65 10.34 6.10
CA ILE A 419 -14.04 9.40 5.14
C ILE A 419 -12.53 9.62 5.06
N VAL A 420 -11.74 8.55 5.13
CA VAL A 420 -10.29 8.55 4.87
C VAL A 420 -10.01 7.95 3.51
N ASN A 421 -9.61 8.79 2.57
CA ASN A 421 -9.30 8.42 1.21
C ASN A 421 -7.78 8.39 0.99
N HIS A 422 -7.27 7.27 0.45
CA HIS A 422 -5.91 7.17 -0.03
C HIS A 422 -5.88 6.33 -1.30
N ASN A 423 -5.52 6.95 -2.43
CA ASN A 423 -5.48 6.25 -3.70
C ASN A 423 -4.24 5.36 -3.84
N ILE A 424 -4.44 4.10 -4.22
CA ILE A 424 -3.37 3.24 -4.74
C ILE A 424 -2.98 3.65 -6.17
N GLU A 425 -3.89 4.27 -6.94
CA GLU A 425 -3.76 4.76 -8.32
C GLU A 425 -3.56 3.69 -9.39
N THR A 426 -2.83 2.59 -9.12
CA THR A 426 -2.55 1.56 -10.13
C THR A 426 -2.20 0.22 -9.50
N VAL A 427 -2.09 -0.81 -10.34
CA VAL A 427 -1.79 -2.20 -9.97
C VAL A 427 -0.35 -2.37 -9.49
N ALA A 428 -0.08 -3.45 -8.74
CA ALA A 428 1.21 -3.73 -8.11
C ALA A 428 2.40 -3.57 -9.08
N ARG A 429 2.30 -4.17 -10.27
CA ARG A 429 3.33 -4.15 -11.31
C ARG A 429 3.72 -2.73 -11.76
N LEU A 430 2.74 -1.83 -11.86
CA LEU A 430 2.93 -0.47 -12.38
C LEU A 430 3.28 0.56 -11.31
N GLN A 431 3.14 0.25 -10.03
CA GLN A 431 3.37 1.20 -8.93
C GLN A 431 4.68 1.96 -9.07
N ARG A 432 5.80 1.27 -9.29
CA ARG A 432 7.11 1.93 -9.38
C ARG A 432 7.25 2.79 -10.63
N ALA A 433 6.62 2.42 -11.74
CA ALA A 433 6.67 3.19 -12.98
C ALA A 433 5.84 4.48 -12.88
N VAL A 434 4.68 4.39 -12.23
CA VAL A 434 3.68 5.47 -12.12
C VAL A 434 3.92 6.36 -10.89
N ARG A 435 4.25 5.78 -9.74
CA ARG A 435 4.44 6.43 -8.43
C ARG A 435 5.81 6.09 -7.83
N PRO A 436 6.90 6.71 -8.31
CA PRO A 436 8.27 6.42 -7.83
C PRO A 436 8.44 6.47 -6.30
N SER A 437 7.79 7.43 -5.65
CA SER A 437 7.94 7.73 -4.23
C SER A 437 6.87 7.07 -3.34
N ALA A 438 5.99 6.22 -3.89
CA ALA A 438 4.98 5.49 -3.12
C ALA A 438 5.18 3.97 -3.27
N GLY A 439 4.50 3.19 -2.44
CA GLY A 439 4.58 1.73 -2.47
C GLY A 439 3.22 1.07 -2.33
N TYR A 440 3.00 -0.04 -3.04
CA TYR A 440 1.74 -0.79 -3.01
C TYR A 440 1.38 -1.22 -1.58
N ALA A 441 2.31 -1.93 -0.92
CA ALA A 441 2.13 -2.42 0.44
C ALA A 441 1.91 -1.29 1.45
N ARG A 442 2.64 -0.17 1.30
CA ARG A 442 2.46 1.01 2.15
C ARG A 442 1.07 1.61 2.01
N SER A 443 0.60 1.79 0.77
CA SER A 443 -0.74 2.33 0.50
C SER A 443 -1.83 1.41 1.08
N LEU A 444 -1.71 0.10 0.89
CA LEU A 444 -2.64 -0.87 1.49
C LEU A 444 -2.56 -0.87 3.03
N ALA A 445 -1.36 -0.73 3.60
CA ALA A 445 -1.18 -0.69 5.06
C ALA A 445 -1.80 0.56 5.68
N LEU A 446 -1.69 1.71 5.01
CA LEU A 446 -2.37 2.94 5.43
C LEU A 446 -3.89 2.74 5.47
N LEU A 447 -4.48 2.21 4.40
CA LEU A 447 -5.92 1.91 4.34
C LEU A 447 -6.33 0.91 5.41
N ALA A 448 -5.54 -0.16 5.60
CA ALA A 448 -5.76 -1.15 6.65
C ALA A 448 -5.76 -0.54 8.07
N ARG A 449 -4.84 0.40 8.34
CA ARG A 449 -4.79 1.14 9.61
C ARG A 449 -6.04 2.00 9.80
N SER A 450 -6.42 2.77 8.78
CA SER A 450 -7.60 3.64 8.83
C SER A 450 -8.89 2.85 9.04
N ALA A 451 -9.06 1.72 8.34
CA ALA A 451 -10.22 0.84 8.51
C ALA A 451 -10.22 0.15 9.89
N THR A 452 -9.05 -0.21 10.42
CA THR A 452 -8.92 -0.80 11.77
C THR A 452 -9.24 0.21 12.87
N ALA A 453 -8.95 1.50 12.63
CA ALA A 453 -9.36 2.60 13.51
C ALA A 453 -10.86 2.95 13.42
N GLY A 454 -11.62 2.27 12.56
CA GLY A 454 -13.07 2.43 12.45
C GLY A 454 -13.53 3.50 11.46
N HIS A 455 -12.62 4.07 10.65
CA HIS A 455 -13.00 5.01 9.61
C HIS A 455 -13.51 4.28 8.36
N VAL A 456 -14.49 4.89 7.69
CA VAL A 456 -14.81 4.53 6.30
C VAL A 456 -13.61 4.87 5.44
N THR A 457 -13.13 3.90 4.66
CA THR A 457 -11.97 4.09 3.80
C THR A 457 -12.32 4.07 2.33
N LYS A 458 -11.60 4.88 1.57
CA LYS A 458 -11.78 5.06 0.13
C LYS A 458 -10.45 4.97 -0.60
N SER A 459 -10.48 4.45 -1.82
CA SER A 459 -9.32 4.44 -2.70
C SER A 459 -9.71 4.65 -4.17
N GLY A 460 -8.71 4.78 -5.03
CA GLY A 460 -8.87 5.06 -6.43
C GLY A 460 -7.88 4.29 -7.30
N ILE A 461 -8.34 3.86 -8.47
CA ILE A 461 -7.56 3.23 -9.52
C ILE A 461 -7.72 4.04 -10.81
N ILE A 462 -6.60 4.38 -11.42
CA ILE A 462 -6.55 5.02 -12.73
C ILE A 462 -6.20 3.95 -13.76
N VAL A 463 -7.05 3.79 -14.78
CA VAL A 463 -6.88 2.78 -15.85
C VAL A 463 -6.38 3.39 -17.15
N GLY A 464 -5.77 2.59 -18.02
CA GLY A 464 -5.19 3.00 -19.28
C GLY A 464 -3.71 3.40 -19.22
N MET A 465 -3.00 3.01 -18.16
CA MET A 465 -1.55 3.22 -18.00
C MET A 465 -0.72 1.99 -18.37
N GLY A 466 -1.36 0.86 -18.67
CA GLY A 466 -0.73 -0.38 -19.17
C GLY A 466 -1.05 -1.62 -18.33
N GLU A 467 -2.00 -1.48 -17.41
CA GLU A 467 -2.57 -2.56 -16.62
C GLU A 467 -3.50 -3.44 -17.47
N GLU A 468 -3.55 -4.73 -17.12
CA GLU A 468 -4.52 -5.69 -17.66
C GLU A 468 -5.79 -5.70 -16.80
N ASP A 469 -6.93 -6.09 -17.39
CA ASP A 469 -8.22 -6.10 -16.68
C ASP A 469 -8.20 -7.04 -15.46
N ALA A 470 -7.51 -8.18 -15.56
CA ALA A 470 -7.34 -9.11 -14.44
C ALA A 470 -6.50 -8.50 -13.30
N GLU A 471 -5.50 -7.66 -13.59
CA GLU A 471 -4.74 -6.99 -12.54
C GLU A 471 -5.59 -5.94 -11.80
N ILE A 472 -6.59 -5.35 -12.46
CA ILE A 472 -7.57 -4.48 -11.79
C ILE A 472 -8.45 -5.29 -10.85
N ASP A 473 -8.89 -6.48 -11.26
CA ASP A 473 -9.69 -7.36 -10.39
C ASP A 473 -8.88 -7.75 -9.14
N VAL A 474 -7.60 -8.11 -9.31
CA VAL A 474 -6.68 -8.37 -8.20
C VAL A 474 -6.52 -7.16 -7.29
N ALA A 475 -6.31 -5.96 -7.85
CA ALA A 475 -6.16 -4.76 -7.05
C ALA A 475 -7.44 -4.41 -6.28
N MET A 476 -8.62 -4.63 -6.85
CA MET A 476 -9.90 -4.48 -6.14
C MET A 476 -10.06 -5.53 -5.02
N ALA A 477 -9.66 -6.78 -5.26
CA ALA A 477 -9.69 -7.82 -4.23
C ALA A 477 -8.76 -7.46 -3.05
N ASP A 478 -7.57 -6.92 -3.33
CA ASP A 478 -6.65 -6.44 -2.30
C ASP A 478 -7.22 -5.26 -1.50
N LEU A 479 -7.87 -4.30 -2.17
CA LEU A 479 -8.56 -3.17 -1.51
C LEU A 479 -9.71 -3.66 -0.62
N ALA A 480 -10.56 -4.57 -1.12
CA ALA A 480 -11.65 -5.16 -0.37
C ALA A 480 -11.12 -5.92 0.86
N ALA A 481 -10.07 -6.71 0.70
CA ALA A 481 -9.48 -7.51 1.77
C ALA A 481 -8.86 -6.65 2.89
N VAL A 482 -8.40 -5.43 2.59
CA VAL A 482 -7.95 -4.46 3.61
C VAL A 482 -9.07 -3.60 4.18
N GLY A 483 -10.31 -3.74 3.71
CA GLY A 483 -11.50 -3.07 4.27
C GLY A 483 -11.85 -1.74 3.63
N VAL A 484 -11.56 -1.57 2.34
CA VAL A 484 -11.96 -0.39 1.58
C VAL A 484 -13.44 -0.47 1.21
N SER A 485 -14.21 0.52 1.68
CA SER A 485 -15.66 0.62 1.45
C SER A 485 -16.01 1.30 0.14
N ILE A 486 -15.16 2.24 -0.32
CA ILE A 486 -15.42 3.01 -1.53
C ILE A 486 -14.24 2.88 -2.49
N VAL A 487 -14.51 2.49 -3.74
CA VAL A 487 -13.50 2.47 -4.81
C VAL A 487 -13.93 3.34 -5.97
N THR A 488 -13.02 4.19 -6.44
CA THR A 488 -13.19 4.97 -7.67
C THR A 488 -12.33 4.39 -8.80
N ILE A 489 -12.87 4.27 -10.02
CA ILE A 489 -12.13 3.79 -11.20
C ILE A 489 -12.35 4.73 -12.37
N GLY A 490 -11.28 5.37 -12.84
CA GLY A 490 -11.33 6.39 -13.89
C GLY A 490 -10.26 6.24 -14.96
N GLN A 491 -10.53 6.73 -16.18
CA GLN A 491 -9.55 6.70 -17.27
C GLN A 491 -8.42 7.72 -17.02
N TYR A 492 -7.18 7.25 -17.20
CA TYR A 492 -6.00 8.09 -17.29
C TYR A 492 -6.13 9.05 -18.48
N LEU A 493 -6.12 10.35 -18.18
CA LEU A 493 -6.00 11.40 -19.18
C LEU A 493 -4.61 12.02 -19.04
N ARG A 494 -3.77 11.77 -20.03
CA ARG A 494 -2.40 12.32 -20.06
C ARG A 494 -2.41 13.85 -20.03
N PRO A 495 -1.80 14.50 -19.00
CA PRO A 495 -1.83 15.96 -18.89
C PRO A 495 -0.99 16.66 -19.95
N THR A 496 0.26 16.22 -20.15
CA THR A 496 1.19 16.79 -21.14
C THR A 496 2.06 15.71 -21.79
N SER A 497 2.80 16.07 -22.84
CA SER A 497 3.75 15.19 -23.51
C SER A 497 4.94 14.74 -22.65
N HIS A 498 5.16 15.36 -21.48
CA HIS A 498 6.20 14.98 -20.51
C HIS A 498 5.76 13.88 -19.54
N HIS A 499 4.45 13.65 -19.40
CA HIS A 499 3.88 12.60 -18.56
C HIS A 499 3.92 11.24 -19.25
N ILE A 500 3.68 10.17 -18.50
CA ILE A 500 3.60 8.81 -19.05
C ILE A 500 2.58 8.74 -20.20
N PRO A 501 2.84 7.93 -21.24
CA PRO A 501 1.90 7.80 -22.34
C PRO A 501 0.64 7.06 -21.87
N VAL A 502 -0.49 7.33 -22.54
CA VAL A 502 -1.68 6.48 -22.40
C VAL A 502 -1.38 5.16 -23.10
N ALA A 503 -1.58 4.04 -22.43
CA ALA A 503 -1.39 2.71 -23.02
C ALA A 503 -2.63 2.27 -23.81
N ARG A 504 -3.82 2.56 -23.27
CA ARG A 504 -5.11 2.22 -23.91
C ARG A 504 -6.23 3.17 -23.48
N TRP A 505 -7.21 3.34 -24.36
CA TRP A 505 -8.52 3.90 -24.01
C TRP A 505 -9.45 2.77 -23.62
N VAL A 506 -9.84 2.72 -22.35
CA VAL A 506 -10.70 1.65 -21.84
C VAL A 506 -12.15 1.89 -22.32
N PRO A 507 -12.84 0.85 -22.84
CA PRO A 507 -14.22 0.96 -23.26
C PRO A 507 -15.17 1.08 -22.05
N PRO A 508 -16.29 1.82 -22.13
CA PRO A 508 -17.26 1.99 -21.04
C PRO A 508 -17.74 0.70 -20.37
N GLU A 509 -17.80 -0.39 -21.14
CA GLU A 509 -18.25 -1.72 -20.73
C GLU A 509 -17.33 -2.33 -19.68
N SER A 510 -16.02 -2.08 -19.74
CA SER A 510 -15.06 -2.51 -18.73
C SER A 510 -15.33 -1.82 -17.38
N PHE A 511 -15.70 -0.53 -17.40
CA PHE A 511 -16.05 0.20 -16.17
C PHE A 511 -17.30 -0.37 -15.51
N LYS A 512 -18.33 -0.71 -16.29
CA LYS A 512 -19.53 -1.40 -15.81
C LYS A 512 -19.18 -2.75 -15.18
N ARG A 513 -18.33 -3.55 -15.84
CA ARG A 513 -17.84 -4.83 -15.31
C ARG A 513 -17.14 -4.64 -13.96
N TRP A 514 -16.24 -3.67 -13.82
CA TRP A 514 -15.53 -3.47 -12.55
C TRP A 514 -16.43 -3.02 -11.42
N ARG A 515 -17.52 -2.30 -11.70
CA ARG A 515 -18.56 -2.01 -10.70
C ARG A 515 -19.20 -3.30 -10.17
N GLU A 516 -19.53 -4.23 -11.07
CA GLU A 516 -20.11 -5.53 -10.71
C GLU A 516 -19.11 -6.40 -9.93
N VAL A 517 -17.84 -6.43 -10.36
CA VAL A 517 -16.77 -7.17 -9.67
C VAL A 517 -16.53 -6.62 -8.26
N GLY A 518 -16.37 -5.31 -8.11
CA GLY A 518 -16.11 -4.70 -6.81
C GLY A 518 -17.28 -4.91 -5.83
N ALA A 519 -18.52 -4.82 -6.29
CA ALA A 519 -19.69 -5.16 -5.48
C ALA A 519 -19.70 -6.65 -5.06
N ALA A 520 -19.32 -7.58 -5.96
CA ALA A 520 -19.21 -9.00 -5.65
C ALA A 520 -18.09 -9.31 -4.63
N LEU A 521 -17.05 -8.47 -4.58
CA LEU A 521 -15.97 -8.53 -3.59
C LEU A 521 -16.36 -7.92 -2.23
N GLY A 522 -17.56 -7.33 -2.12
CA GLY A 522 -18.05 -6.73 -0.88
C GLY A 522 -17.61 -5.28 -0.65
N ILE A 523 -17.24 -4.56 -1.72
CA ILE A 523 -17.03 -3.11 -1.64
C ILE A 523 -18.41 -2.42 -1.66
N ASP A 524 -18.68 -1.59 -0.67
CA ASP A 524 -20.00 -0.96 -0.46
C ASP A 524 -20.39 -0.04 -1.63
N HIS A 525 -19.44 0.72 -2.17
CA HIS A 525 -19.67 1.60 -3.30
C HIS A 525 -18.52 1.58 -4.32
N VAL A 526 -18.85 1.41 -5.60
CA VAL A 526 -17.89 1.45 -6.71
C VAL A 526 -18.33 2.47 -7.74
N GLU A 527 -17.69 3.65 -7.72
CA GLU A 527 -17.86 4.66 -8.76
C GLU A 527 -16.87 4.37 -9.89
N SER A 528 -17.37 4.02 -11.07
CA SER A 528 -16.56 3.49 -12.16
C SER A 528 -17.10 3.99 -13.49
N SER A 529 -16.39 4.95 -14.07
CA SER A 529 -16.72 5.53 -15.36
C SER A 529 -15.48 6.16 -16.00
N PRO A 530 -15.47 6.41 -17.32
CA PRO A 530 -14.32 7.01 -17.99
C PRO A 530 -13.87 8.36 -17.39
N LEU A 531 -14.83 9.18 -16.91
CA LEU A 531 -14.53 10.50 -16.35
C LEU A 531 -14.43 10.50 -14.81
N THR A 532 -14.66 9.38 -14.13
CA THR A 532 -14.56 9.31 -12.68
C THR A 532 -13.20 9.80 -12.17
N ARG A 533 -13.22 10.54 -11.07
CA ARG A 533 -12.07 11.01 -10.30
C ARG A 533 -12.32 10.67 -8.84
N SER A 534 -11.27 10.72 -8.02
CA SER A 534 -11.39 10.38 -6.59
C SER A 534 -12.50 11.19 -5.89
N SER A 535 -12.66 12.47 -6.23
CA SER A 535 -13.69 13.35 -5.67
C SER A 535 -14.95 13.51 -6.55
N TYR A 536 -15.07 12.79 -7.66
CA TYR A 536 -16.25 12.87 -8.52
C TYR A 536 -17.42 12.16 -7.83
N HIS A 537 -18.58 12.83 -7.72
CA HIS A 537 -19.76 12.33 -6.99
C HIS A 537 -19.44 11.87 -5.56
N ALA A 538 -18.48 12.53 -4.88
CA ALA A 538 -18.04 12.16 -3.53
C ALA A 538 -19.18 12.22 -2.49
N ALA A 539 -20.05 13.23 -2.57
CA ALA A 539 -21.23 13.34 -1.71
C ALA A 539 -22.18 12.14 -1.88
N GLU A 540 -22.39 11.69 -3.12
CA GLU A 540 -23.23 10.53 -3.44
C GLU A 540 -22.57 9.23 -2.96
N SER A 541 -21.25 9.11 -3.14
CA SER A 541 -20.46 7.99 -2.61
C SER A 541 -20.53 7.91 -1.09
N ALA A 542 -20.45 9.06 -0.41
CA ALA A 542 -20.56 9.16 1.05
C ALA A 542 -21.95 8.78 1.54
N ALA A 543 -23.01 9.20 0.84
CA ALA A 543 -24.38 8.84 1.15
C ALA A 543 -24.70 7.35 0.88
N ALA A 544 -23.91 6.68 0.04
CA ALA A 544 -24.07 5.26 -0.29
C ALA A 544 -23.50 4.31 0.76
N VAL A 545 -22.77 4.82 1.77
CA VAL A 545 -22.13 4.01 2.80
C VAL A 545 -22.60 4.42 4.20
N GLU A 546 -22.53 3.50 5.15
CA GLU A 546 -22.85 3.80 6.55
C GLU A 546 -21.65 4.53 7.19
N LEU A 547 -21.81 5.83 7.43
CA LEU A 547 -20.83 6.61 8.16
C LEU A 547 -20.95 6.31 9.67
N GLY A 548 -19.84 5.91 10.28
CA GLY A 548 -19.77 5.69 11.72
C GLY A 548 -20.05 6.96 12.53
N ALA A 549 -20.45 6.79 13.79
CA ALA A 549 -20.59 7.93 14.70
C ALA A 549 -19.26 8.68 14.83
N ARG A 550 -19.30 10.01 14.82
CA ARG A 550 -18.13 10.88 15.03
C ARG A 550 -17.62 10.76 16.47
N THR A 551 -16.92 9.68 16.78
CA THR A 551 -16.31 9.48 18.10
C THR A 551 -14.83 9.80 18.00
N ARG A 552 -14.40 10.91 18.59
CA ARG A 552 -12.99 11.09 18.92
C ARG A 552 -12.60 9.97 19.88
N PRO A 553 -11.46 9.27 19.67
CA PRO A 553 -10.94 8.40 20.71
C PRO A 553 -10.81 9.22 21.99
N ILE A 554 -11.49 8.77 23.06
CA ILE A 554 -11.34 9.39 24.38
C ILE A 554 -9.86 9.19 24.75
N GLY A 555 -9.14 10.29 24.94
CA GLY A 555 -7.68 10.33 25.01
C GLY A 555 -7.05 9.22 25.84
N ALA A 556 -5.95 8.67 25.30
CA ALA A 556 -5.00 7.84 26.03
C ALA A 556 -3.86 8.70 26.56
#